data_AF-A0A2E5W5N1-F1
#
_entry.id   AF-A0A2E5W5N1-F1
#
_cell.length_a   1.000
_cell.length_b   1.000
_cell.length_c   1.000
_cell.angle_alpha   90.00
_cell.angle_beta   90.00
_cell.angle_gamma   90.00
#
_symmetry.space_group_name_H-M   'P 1'
#
loop_
_entity.id
_entity.type
_entity.pdbx_description
1 polymer ?
#
loop_
_entity_poly.entity_id
_entity_poly.type
_entity_poly.pdbx_seq_one_letter_code
_entity_poly.pdbx_strand_id
1 'polypeptide(L)'
;MNRSSIFKRKIDFTQSQGSYLVDKDSGEKYLDFFGQYATLSVGYNHPIFKTSEYLDEINRVAHQKITNCEILSEESAEFDKLFRSFTSKGVFTHYHYSCTGALAIEAAIKT
;
A
#
# COMPACT_ATOMS: atom_id res chain seq x y z
N MET A 1 8.80 -23.95 -7.50
CA MET A 1 8.12 -22.85 -8.21
C MET A 1 9.13 -22.16 -9.10
N ASN A 2 9.02 -22.28 -10.43
CA ASN A 2 9.80 -21.42 -11.32
C ASN A 2 9.38 -19.98 -11.06
N ARG A 3 10.34 -19.08 -10.81
CA ARG A 3 10.08 -17.64 -10.76
C ARG A 3 9.82 -17.13 -12.19
N SER A 4 8.67 -17.49 -12.75
CA SER A 4 8.24 -17.01 -14.08
C SER A 4 7.31 -15.81 -13.91
N SER A 5 7.73 -14.65 -14.44
CA SER A 5 6.86 -13.48 -14.59
C SER A 5 6.09 -13.58 -15.90
N ILE A 6 4.77 -13.36 -15.88
CA ILE A 6 3.93 -13.33 -17.08
C ILE A 6 4.40 -12.25 -18.07
N PHE A 7 4.91 -11.13 -17.56
CA PHE A 7 5.40 -10.00 -18.36
C PHE A 7 6.89 -10.11 -18.69
N LYS A 8 7.61 -11.06 -18.08
CA LYS A 8 9.07 -11.22 -18.22
C LYS A 8 9.84 -9.91 -17.97
N ARG A 9 9.37 -9.08 -17.03
CA ARG A 9 10.01 -7.84 -16.59
C ARG A 9 10.52 -7.97 -15.16
N LYS A 10 11.59 -7.24 -14.85
CA LYS A 10 12.18 -7.10 -13.51
C LYS A 10 12.19 -5.63 -13.14
N ILE A 11 11.53 -5.26 -12.04
CA ILE A 11 11.47 -3.87 -11.61
C ILE A 11 12.86 -3.35 -11.19
N ASP A 12 13.21 -2.16 -11.65
CA ASP A 12 14.26 -1.34 -11.05
C ASP A 12 13.63 -0.40 -10.00
N PHE A 13 13.85 -0.72 -8.73
CA PHE A 13 13.32 0.06 -7.60
C PHE A 13 13.94 1.45 -7.46
N THR A 14 15.09 1.73 -8.09
CA THR A 14 15.72 3.05 -8.00
C THR A 14 15.29 3.94 -9.17
N GLN A 15 15.20 3.37 -10.37
CA GLN A 15 14.94 4.15 -11.59
C GLN A 15 13.46 4.28 -11.97
N SER A 16 12.58 3.39 -11.49
CA SER A 16 11.13 3.52 -11.73
C SER A 16 10.60 4.77 -11.01
N GLN A 17 9.83 5.62 -11.68
CA GLN A 17 9.37 6.89 -11.12
C GLN A 17 8.03 7.30 -11.71
N GLY A 18 7.12 7.80 -10.87
CA GLY A 18 5.78 8.22 -11.30
C GLY A 18 5.02 7.08 -11.96
N SER A 19 4.50 7.30 -13.16
CA SER A 19 3.78 6.27 -13.94
C SER A 19 4.70 5.37 -14.78
N TYR A 20 6.02 5.40 -14.59
CA TYR A 20 6.96 4.63 -15.40
C TYR A 20 7.67 3.54 -14.60
N LEU A 21 7.51 2.29 -15.05
CA LEU A 21 8.31 1.15 -14.63
C LEU A 21 9.57 1.07 -15.50
N VAL A 22 10.74 0.91 -14.88
CA VAL A 22 12.00 0.63 -15.58
C VAL A 22 12.32 -0.86 -15.42
N ASP A 23 12.53 -1.53 -16.55
CA ASP A 23 13.02 -2.91 -16.54
C ASP A 23 14.51 -2.93 -16.22
N LYS A 24 14.89 -3.60 -15.14
CA LYS A 24 16.26 -3.63 -14.62
C LYS A 24 17.26 -4.32 -15.54
N ASP A 25 16.79 -5.28 -16.35
CA ASP A 25 17.68 -6.06 -17.21
C ASP A 25 17.95 -5.36 -18.55
N SER A 26 16.95 -4.69 -19.13
CA SER A 26 17.09 -3.98 -20.42
C SER A 26 17.30 -2.46 -20.30
N GLY A 27 16.92 -1.85 -19.18
CA GLY A 27 16.89 -0.39 -19.01
C GLY A 27 15.69 0.30 -19.65
N GLU A 28 14.81 -0.45 -20.34
CA GLU A 28 13.64 0.08 -21.03
C GLU A 28 12.59 0.66 -20.07
N LYS A 29 11.96 1.76 -20.48
CA LYS A 29 10.91 2.45 -19.71
C LYS A 29 9.52 2.09 -20.24
N TYR A 30 8.64 1.68 -19.33
CA TYR A 30 7.27 1.30 -19.64
C TYR A 30 6.31 2.24 -18.94
N LEU A 31 5.42 2.87 -19.69
CA LEU A 31 4.28 3.60 -19.12
C LEU A 31 3.29 2.58 -18.54
N ASP A 32 3.09 2.63 -17.23
CA ASP A 32 2.31 1.65 -16.47
C ASP A 32 0.83 2.05 -16.37
N PHE A 33 0.01 1.43 -17.22
CA PHE A 33 -1.46 1.45 -17.09
C PHE A 33 -2.03 0.28 -16.28
N PHE A 34 -1.17 -0.61 -15.80
CA PHE A 34 -1.55 -1.77 -15.00
C PHE A 34 -1.62 -1.43 -13.50
N GLY A 35 -0.71 -0.56 -13.02
CA GLY A 35 -0.76 0.00 -11.67
C GLY A 35 -0.71 -1.06 -10.56
N GLN A 36 -0.04 -2.20 -10.83
CA GLN A 36 0.03 -3.35 -9.93
C GLN A 36 -1.35 -3.84 -9.48
N TYR A 37 -2.22 -4.17 -10.44
CA TYR A 37 -3.65 -4.47 -10.19
C TYR A 37 -4.37 -3.29 -9.51
N ALA A 38 -4.09 -2.07 -9.98
CA ALA A 38 -4.62 -0.82 -9.45
C ALA A 38 -4.33 -0.54 -7.95
N THR A 39 -3.29 -1.16 -7.38
CA THR A 39 -2.88 -0.91 -5.97
C THR A 39 -1.81 0.18 -5.83
N LEU A 40 -1.14 0.57 -6.91
CA LEU A 40 -0.08 1.57 -6.91
C LEU A 40 -0.64 3.00 -7.09
N SER A 41 -1.29 3.53 -6.05
CA SER A 41 -2.08 4.78 -6.12
C SER A 41 -1.28 6.05 -6.44
N VAL A 42 -0.03 6.17 -5.96
CA VAL A 42 0.82 7.36 -6.13
C VAL A 42 2.01 7.14 -7.07
N GLY A 43 1.99 6.02 -7.81
CA GLY A 43 3.08 5.63 -8.71
C GLY A 43 4.37 5.18 -8.00
N TYR A 44 5.40 4.96 -8.79
CA TYR A 44 6.71 4.52 -8.32
C TYR A 44 7.50 5.67 -7.69
N ASN A 45 8.17 5.41 -6.56
CA ASN A 45 9.11 6.32 -5.89
C ASN A 45 8.56 7.75 -5.69
N HIS A 46 7.29 7.86 -5.30
CA HIS A 46 6.66 9.14 -5.00
C HIS A 46 7.50 9.93 -3.97
N PRO A 47 7.72 11.26 -4.15
CA PRO A 47 8.60 12.04 -3.29
C PRO A 47 8.29 11.96 -1.79
N ILE A 48 7.02 11.71 -1.43
CA ILE A 48 6.59 11.54 -0.04
C ILE A 48 7.40 10.47 0.71
N PHE A 49 7.80 9.39 0.02
CA PHE A 49 8.55 8.29 0.63
C PHE A 49 10.02 8.60 0.90
N LYS A 50 10.49 9.79 0.50
CA LYS A 50 11.85 10.29 0.75
C LYS A 50 11.89 11.40 1.82
N THR A 51 10.73 11.75 2.38
CA THR A 51 10.61 12.77 3.42
C THR A 51 11.17 12.24 4.74
N SER A 52 11.73 13.13 5.56
CA SER A 52 12.20 12.78 6.91
C SER A 52 11.07 12.20 7.75
N GLU A 53 9.88 12.80 7.64
CA GLU A 53 8.70 12.41 8.42
C GLU A 53 8.32 10.95 8.16
N TYR A 54 8.22 10.55 6.88
CA TYR A 54 7.91 9.17 6.52
C TYR A 54 9.01 8.19 6.95
N LEU A 55 10.28 8.55 6.72
CA LEU A 55 11.41 7.66 7.02
C LEU A 55 11.56 7.43 8.52
N ASP A 56 11.41 8.48 9.34
CA ASP A 56 11.48 8.39 10.79
C ASP A 56 10.36 7.52 11.35
N GLU A 57 9.13 7.67 10.83
CA GLU A 57 7.99 6.87 11.26
C GLU A 57 8.16 5.38 10.90
N ILE A 58 8.48 5.06 9.65
CA ILE A 58 8.65 3.67 9.20
C ILE A 58 9.80 2.98 9.94
N ASN A 59 10.93 3.67 10.16
CA ASN A 59 12.05 3.10 10.91
C ASN A 59 11.67 2.79 12.36
N ARG A 60 10.79 3.60 12.96
CA ARG A 60 10.33 3.43 14.35
C ARG A 60 9.39 2.23 14.52
N VAL A 61 8.46 1.99 13.59
CA VAL A 61 7.35 1.03 13.82
C VAL A 61 7.38 -0.23 12.96
N ALA A 62 7.96 -0.20 11.76
CA ALA A 62 7.77 -1.27 10.77
C ALA A 62 8.39 -2.62 11.16
N HIS A 63 9.33 -2.63 12.12
CA HIS A 63 9.99 -3.85 12.59
C HIS A 63 9.15 -4.65 13.61
N GLN A 64 7.97 -4.15 13.99
CA GLN A 64 7.06 -4.81 14.93
C GLN A 64 5.71 -5.09 14.25
N LYS A 65 5.21 -6.32 14.42
CA LYS A 65 3.86 -6.68 14.00
C LYS A 65 3.03 -6.98 15.24
N ILE A 66 2.12 -6.06 15.57
CA ILE A 66 1.23 -6.17 16.72
C ILE A 66 -0.17 -6.63 16.31
N THR A 67 -0.95 -7.10 17.28
CA THR A 67 -2.36 -7.47 17.10
C THR A 67 -3.22 -6.26 17.40
N ASN A 68 -3.52 -5.42 16.39
CA ASN A 68 -4.23 -4.13 16.56
C ASN A 68 -5.63 -4.24 17.23
N CYS A 69 -6.26 -5.42 17.22
CA CYS A 69 -7.54 -5.63 17.92
C CYS A 69 -7.39 -5.88 19.42
N GLU A 70 -6.18 -6.20 19.89
CA GLU A 70 -5.89 -6.49 21.31
C GLU A 70 -4.94 -5.43 21.92
N ILE A 71 -4.10 -4.81 21.11
CA ILE A 71 -3.07 -3.85 21.53
C ILE A 71 -3.30 -2.55 20.78
N LEU A 72 -3.55 -1.48 21.53
CA LEU A 72 -3.76 -0.14 21.00
C LEU A 72 -2.44 0.58 20.73
N SER A 73 -2.42 1.44 19.72
CA SER A 73 -1.30 2.31 19.40
C SER A 73 -1.79 3.68 18.91
N GLU A 74 -0.97 4.72 19.09
CA GLU A 74 -1.31 6.07 18.60
C GLU A 74 -1.39 6.09 17.07
N GLU A 75 -0.55 5.33 16.38
CA GLU A 75 -0.51 5.22 14.92
C GLU A 75 -1.82 4.61 14.37
N SER A 76 -2.33 3.55 15.00
CA SER A 76 -3.59 2.94 14.59
C SER A 76 -4.79 3.87 14.83
N ALA A 77 -4.78 4.65 15.92
CA ALA A 77 -5.80 5.63 16.23
C ALA A 77 -5.77 6.83 15.27
N GLU A 78 -4.57 7.32 14.92
CA GLU A 78 -4.38 8.37 13.93
C GLU A 78 -4.85 7.92 12.55
N PHE A 79 -4.45 6.72 12.13
CA PHE A 79 -4.91 6.11 10.89
C PHE A 79 -6.43 6.01 10.82
N ASP A 80 -7.09 5.48 11.85
CA ASP A 80 -8.55 5.36 11.89
C ASP A 80 -9.21 6.72 11.73
N LYS A 81 -8.79 7.72 12.52
CA LYS A 81 -9.33 9.08 12.45
C LYS A 81 -9.20 9.68 11.05
N LEU A 82 -8.02 9.57 10.44
CA LEU A 82 -7.77 10.12 9.11
C LEU A 82 -8.55 9.36 8.03
N PHE A 83 -8.54 8.03 8.07
CA PHE A 83 -9.24 7.18 7.11
C PHE A 83 -10.75 7.45 7.12
N ARG A 84 -11.34 7.57 8.31
CA ARG A 84 -12.76 7.90 8.48
C ARG A 84 -13.11 9.29 7.93
N SER A 85 -12.18 10.24 7.96
CA SER A 85 -12.41 11.59 7.42
C SER A 85 -12.55 11.63 5.89
N PHE A 86 -11.90 10.70 5.17
CA PHE A 86 -11.99 10.60 3.71
C PHE A 86 -13.08 9.63 3.23
N THR A 87 -13.43 8.64 4.05
CA THR A 87 -14.34 7.57 3.65
C THR A 87 -15.78 7.84 4.09
N SER A 88 -16.70 6.95 3.70
CA SER A 88 -18.01 6.78 4.36
C SER A 88 -19.12 7.76 4.02
N LYS A 89 -18.81 8.90 3.38
CA LYS A 89 -19.79 9.87 2.83
C LYS A 89 -20.92 10.26 3.81
N GLY A 90 -20.66 10.20 5.12
CA GLY A 90 -21.67 10.45 6.16
C GLY A 90 -22.75 9.37 6.34
N VAL A 91 -22.64 8.23 5.66
CA VAL A 91 -23.64 7.13 5.69
C VAL A 91 -23.17 5.95 6.54
N PHE A 92 -21.88 5.63 6.51
CA PHE A 92 -21.32 4.47 7.24
C PHE A 92 -20.59 4.91 8.50
N THR A 93 -20.88 4.24 9.63
CA THR A 93 -20.36 4.61 10.96
C THR A 93 -19.47 3.52 11.60
N HIS A 94 -19.56 2.29 11.13
CA HIS A 94 -18.80 1.14 11.64
C HIS A 94 -17.70 0.73 10.66
N TYR A 95 -16.50 0.50 11.18
CA TYR A 95 -15.31 0.19 10.38
C TYR A 95 -14.69 -1.11 10.88
N HIS A 96 -14.26 -1.92 9.92
CA HIS A 96 -13.53 -3.15 10.17
C HIS A 96 -12.33 -3.19 9.21
N TYR A 97 -11.16 -3.53 9.74
CA TYR A 97 -9.91 -3.56 8.98
C TYR A 97 -9.42 -5.00 8.83
N SER A 98 -8.95 -5.35 7.64
CA SER A 98 -8.38 -6.65 7.33
C SER A 98 -7.20 -6.50 6.37
N CYS A 99 -6.34 -7.52 6.27
CA CYS A 99 -5.11 -7.45 5.49
C CYS A 99 -5.29 -7.73 3.98
N THR A 100 -6.48 -8.16 3.53
CA THR A 100 -6.74 -8.46 2.12
C THR A 100 -8.16 -8.08 1.70
N GLY A 101 -8.35 -7.81 0.41
CA GLY A 101 -9.68 -7.55 -0.15
C GLY A 101 -10.65 -8.73 0.02
N ALA A 102 -10.17 -9.97 -0.09
CA ALA A 102 -11.03 -11.16 0.07
C ALA A 102 -11.60 -11.26 1.50
N LEU A 103 -10.77 -11.03 2.53
CA LEU A 103 -11.20 -11.02 3.92
C LEU A 103 -12.14 -9.85 4.23
N ALA A 104 -11.94 -8.69 3.60
CA ALA A 104 -12.86 -7.57 3.74
C ALA A 104 -14.26 -7.92 3.20
N ILE A 105 -14.33 -8.60 2.04
CA ILE A 105 -15.60 -9.09 1.48
C ILE A 105 -16.22 -10.17 2.38
N GLU A 106 -15.42 -11.11 2.88
CA GLU A 106 -15.90 -12.14 3.80
C GLU A 106 -16.50 -11.53 5.08
N ALA A 107 -15.85 -10.51 5.65
CA ALA A 107 -16.34 -9.80 6.82
C ALA A 107 -17.67 -9.08 6.51
N ALA A 108 -17.77 -8.40 5.36
CA ALA A 108 -18.99 -7.71 4.94
C ALA A 108 -20.17 -8.66 4.70
N ILE A 109 -19.93 -9.90 4.27
CA ILE A 109 -20.99 -10.91 4.10
C ILE A 109 -21.49 -11.44 5.46
N LYS A 110 -20.64 -11.43 6.48
CA LYS A 110 -20.98 -11.92 7.83
C LYS A 110 -21.81 -10.92 8.65
N THR A 111 -21.75 -9.63 8.32
CA THR A 111 -22.42 -8.53 9.04
C THR A 111 -23.80 -8.24 8.48
#